data_AF-A0AA42QQV5-F1
#
_entry.id   AF-A0AA42QQV5-F1
#
_cell.length_a   1.000
_cell.length_b   1.000
_cell.length_c   1.000
_cell.angle_alpha   90.00
_cell.angle_beta   90.00
_cell.angle_gamma   90.00
#
_symmetry.space_group_name_H-M   'P 1'
#
loop_
_entity.id
_entity.type
_entity.pdbx_description
1 polymer ?
#
loop_
_entity_poly.entity_id
_entity_poly.type
_entity_poly.pdbx_seq_one_letter_code
_entity_poly.pdbx_strand_id
1 'polypeptide(L)'
;MIKKSVFHSLDLQKLILILIIGCVSSLFLISIFVLNYVIKEQLTENSLAANQRYASKISFSTDKYFESMLSELRYSAQIVGQDFSNQQVLKAEVIRLKNQSQKFNSITIVDKNAFILEHSPQTIHVDPKKQYKTLGITEALKLKKTYISSPYKGLSNNLIGLCCTNIQKLNFFQVI
;
A
#
# COMPACT_ATOMS: atom_id res chain seq x y z
N MET A 1 -33.26 -44.10 -49.25
CA MET A 1 -34.51 -44.35 -48.51
C MET A 1 -34.51 -43.56 -47.21
N ILE A 2 -34.67 -42.22 -47.27
CA ILE A 2 -34.86 -41.34 -46.11
C ILE A 2 -35.83 -40.21 -46.52
N LYS A 3 -37.07 -40.31 -46.02
CA LYS A 3 -38.03 -39.24 -45.71
C LYS A 3 -38.20 -38.05 -46.69
N LYS A 4 -38.55 -38.30 -47.96
CA LYS A 4 -39.04 -37.27 -48.91
C LYS A 4 -40.55 -36.94 -48.75
N SER A 5 -41.24 -37.59 -47.81
CA SER A 5 -42.71 -37.53 -47.65
C SER A 5 -43.24 -36.43 -46.70
N VAL A 6 -42.38 -35.71 -45.97
CA VAL A 6 -42.84 -34.67 -45.01
C VAL A 6 -43.24 -33.36 -45.70
N PHE A 7 -42.79 -33.13 -46.93
CA PHE A 7 -43.00 -31.87 -47.65
C PHE A 7 -44.29 -31.79 -48.48
N HIS A 8 -45.03 -32.89 -48.67
CA HIS A 8 -46.20 -32.92 -49.57
C HIS A 8 -47.56 -32.63 -48.88
N SER A 9 -47.58 -32.25 -47.60
CA SER A 9 -48.81 -31.90 -46.85
C SER A 9 -48.66 -30.66 -45.96
N LEU A 10 -47.85 -29.70 -46.40
CA LEU A 10 -47.70 -28.40 -45.75
C LEU A 10 -48.65 -27.39 -46.39
N ASP A 11 -49.80 -27.19 -45.72
CA ASP A 11 -50.72 -26.09 -46.02
C ASP A 11 -50.00 -24.74 -45.81
N LEU A 12 -50.34 -23.74 -46.61
CA LEU A 12 -49.68 -22.42 -46.63
C LEU A 12 -49.60 -21.79 -45.23
N GLN A 13 -50.63 -22.02 -44.41
CA GLN A 13 -50.68 -21.59 -43.01
C GLN A 13 -49.57 -22.19 -42.14
N LYS A 14 -49.23 -23.47 -42.34
CA LYS A 14 -48.15 -24.14 -41.59
C LYS A 14 -46.78 -23.60 -42.00
N LEU A 15 -46.60 -23.26 -43.27
CA LEU A 15 -45.36 -22.68 -43.78
C LEU A 15 -45.12 -21.29 -43.17
N ILE A 16 -46.16 -20.45 -43.13
CA ILE A 16 -46.10 -19.12 -42.50
C ILE A 16 -45.83 -19.25 -40.99
N LEU A 17 -46.47 -20.19 -40.30
CA LEU A 17 -46.23 -20.42 -38.87
C LEU A 17 -44.76 -20.78 -38.58
N ILE A 18 -44.17 -21.72 -39.34
CA ILE A 18 -42.77 -22.11 -39.19
C ILE A 18 -41.84 -20.92 -39.46
N LEU A 19 -42.15 -20.12 -40.48
CA LEU A 19 -41.37 -18.92 -40.80
C LEU A 19 -41.40 -17.90 -39.66
N ILE A 20 -42.59 -17.62 -39.10
CA ILE A 20 -42.73 -16.68 -37.97
C ILE A 20 -41.95 -17.18 -36.76
N ILE A 21 -42.08 -18.47 -36.41
CA ILE A 21 -41.34 -19.07 -35.29
C ILE A 21 -39.82 -18.96 -35.53
N GLY A 22 -39.37 -19.21 -36.77
CA GLY A 22 -37.98 -19.06 -37.17
C GLY A 22 -37.49 -17.62 -36.96
N CYS A 23 -38.22 -16.63 -37.49
CA CYS A 23 -37.87 -15.22 -37.35
C CYS A 23 -37.81 -14.78 -35.88
N VAL A 24 -38.81 -15.11 -35.09
CA VAL A 24 -38.86 -14.74 -33.66
C VAL A 24 -37.73 -15.40 -32.89
N SER A 25 -37.45 -16.68 -33.14
CA SER A 25 -36.34 -17.41 -32.50
C SER A 25 -34.99 -16.81 -32.88
N SER A 26 -34.77 -16.49 -34.16
CA SER A 26 -33.54 -15.85 -34.61
C SER A 26 -33.35 -14.47 -33.98
N LEU A 27 -34.39 -13.64 -33.91
CA LEU A 27 -34.34 -12.34 -33.24
C LEU A 27 -34.01 -12.48 -31.76
N PHE A 28 -34.63 -13.46 -31.08
CA PHE A 28 -34.36 -13.73 -29.67
C PHE A 28 -32.90 -14.17 -29.43
N LEU A 29 -32.37 -15.06 -30.27
CA LEU A 29 -30.98 -15.53 -30.20
C LEU A 29 -29.97 -14.40 -30.43
N ILE A 30 -30.24 -13.52 -31.40
CA ILE A 30 -29.39 -12.35 -31.65
C ILE A 30 -29.44 -11.41 -30.45
N SER A 31 -30.63 -11.16 -29.89
CA SER A 31 -30.81 -10.28 -28.74
C SER A 31 -30.06 -10.79 -27.51
N ILE A 32 -30.14 -12.08 -27.19
CA ILE A 32 -29.44 -12.64 -26.02
C ILE A 32 -27.93 -12.65 -26.23
N PHE A 33 -27.46 -12.85 -27.47
CA PHE A 33 -26.04 -12.82 -27.80
C PHE A 33 -25.46 -11.42 -27.62
N VAL A 34 -26.10 -10.39 -28.20
CA VAL A 34 -25.69 -8.99 -28.07
C VAL A 34 -25.71 -8.55 -26.60
N LEU A 35 -26.79 -8.88 -25.87
CA LEU A 35 -26.92 -8.52 -24.46
C LEU A 35 -25.77 -9.11 -23.61
N ASN A 36 -25.47 -10.40 -23.81
CA ASN A 36 -24.38 -11.04 -23.09
C ASN A 36 -23.01 -10.44 -23.43
N TYR A 37 -22.77 -10.10 -24.70
CA TYR A 37 -21.50 -9.50 -25.12
C TYR A 37 -21.31 -8.11 -24.51
N VAL A 38 -22.30 -7.23 -24.68
CA VAL A 38 -22.24 -5.84 -24.20
C VAL A 38 -22.19 -5.76 -22.67
N ILE A 39 -23.00 -6.56 -21.96
CA ILE A 39 -22.97 -6.58 -20.48
C ILE A 39 -21.60 -7.06 -19.98
N LYS A 40 -21.02 -8.10 -20.57
CA LYS A 40 -19.71 -8.62 -20.14
C LYS A 40 -18.61 -7.58 -20.32
N GLU A 41 -18.61 -6.89 -21.45
CA GLU A 41 -17.63 -5.83 -21.73
C GLU A 41 -17.79 -4.69 -20.73
N GLN A 42 -19.02 -4.17 -20.56
CA GLN A 42 -19.30 -3.08 -19.62
C GLN A 42 -18.97 -3.45 -18.16
N LEU A 43 -19.30 -4.66 -17.71
CA LEU A 43 -18.98 -5.11 -16.36
C LEU A 43 -17.47 -5.24 -16.15
N THR A 44 -16.75 -5.69 -17.17
CA THR A 44 -15.30 -5.86 -17.12
C THR A 44 -14.61 -4.50 -17.08
N GLU A 45 -14.97 -3.58 -17.96
CA GLU A 45 -14.45 -2.21 -17.98
C GLU A 45 -14.77 -1.47 -16.69
N ASN A 46 -16.01 -1.56 -16.20
CA ASN A 46 -16.40 -0.91 -14.95
C ASN A 46 -15.65 -1.50 -13.75
N SER A 47 -15.49 -2.82 -13.68
CA SER A 47 -14.71 -3.48 -12.63
C SER A 47 -13.24 -3.06 -12.68
N LEU A 48 -12.63 -3.01 -13.87
CA LEU A 48 -11.26 -2.55 -14.05
C LEU A 48 -11.09 -1.09 -13.63
N ALA A 49 -11.99 -0.20 -14.08
CA ALA A 49 -11.97 1.21 -13.74
C ALA A 49 -12.22 1.44 -12.23
N ALA A 50 -13.08 0.65 -11.60
CA ALA A 50 -13.31 0.69 -10.16
C ALA A 50 -12.06 0.22 -9.38
N ASN A 51 -11.44 -0.88 -9.81
CA ASN A 51 -10.20 -1.39 -9.20
C ASN A 51 -9.04 -0.41 -9.37
N GLN A 52 -8.90 0.23 -10.52
CA GLN A 52 -7.90 1.28 -10.75
C GLN A 52 -8.13 2.49 -9.85
N ARG A 53 -9.38 2.98 -9.76
CA ARG A 53 -9.73 4.08 -8.85
C ARG A 53 -9.48 3.72 -7.39
N TYR A 54 -9.80 2.48 -7.01
CA TYR A 54 -9.55 1.98 -5.66
C TYR A 54 -8.05 1.89 -5.37
N ALA A 55 -7.27 1.27 -6.24
CA ALA A 55 -5.80 1.17 -6.10
C ALA A 55 -5.16 2.56 -6.03
N SER A 56 -5.60 3.50 -6.87
CA SER A 56 -5.15 4.89 -6.84
C SER A 56 -5.48 5.57 -5.50
N LYS A 57 -6.70 5.38 -4.98
CA LYS A 57 -7.10 5.92 -3.68
C LYS A 57 -6.26 5.35 -2.53
N ILE A 58 -6.01 4.04 -2.53
CA ILE A 58 -5.18 3.38 -1.52
C ILE A 58 -3.72 3.86 -1.62
N SER A 59 -3.16 3.96 -2.82
CA SER A 59 -1.82 4.52 -3.04
C SER A 59 -1.73 5.93 -2.48
N PHE A 60 -2.65 6.82 -2.89
CA PHE A 60 -2.66 8.21 -2.44
C PHE A 60 -2.79 8.32 -0.91
N SER A 61 -3.68 7.56 -0.30
CA SER A 61 -3.83 7.55 1.17
C SER A 61 -2.59 7.01 1.87
N THR A 62 -1.93 6.01 1.28
CA THR A 62 -0.69 5.41 1.82
C THR A 62 0.47 6.39 1.71
N ASP A 63 0.62 7.07 0.57
CA ASP A 63 1.63 8.10 0.35
C ASP A 63 1.47 9.23 1.38
N LYS A 64 0.24 9.72 1.58
CA LYS A 64 -0.05 10.76 2.60
C LYS A 64 0.24 10.29 4.02
N TYR A 65 -0.03 9.01 4.31
CA TYR A 65 0.30 8.43 5.61
C TYR A 65 1.82 8.42 5.85
N PHE A 66 2.61 7.96 4.88
CA PHE A 66 4.07 7.95 4.98
C PHE A 66 4.67 9.37 4.98
N GLU A 67 4.17 10.30 4.16
CA GLU A 67 4.58 11.71 4.21
C GLU A 67 4.41 12.28 5.62
N SER A 68 3.29 11.99 6.27
CA SER A 68 3.01 12.43 7.63
C SER A 68 3.94 11.78 8.65
N MET A 69 4.20 10.47 8.55
CA MET A 69 5.19 9.78 9.41
C MET A 69 6.59 10.39 9.27
N LEU A 70 7.03 10.65 8.04
CA LEU A 70 8.35 11.22 7.77
C LEU A 70 8.47 12.67 8.27
N SER A 71 7.39 13.43 8.20
CA SER A 71 7.32 14.78 8.75
C SER A 71 7.48 14.79 10.28
N GLU A 72 6.78 13.90 10.99
CA GLU A 72 6.92 13.74 12.45
C GLU A 72 8.34 13.31 12.86
N LEU A 73 8.95 12.41 12.09
CA LEU A 73 10.34 12.00 12.31
C LEU A 73 11.31 13.16 12.06
N ARG A 74 11.15 13.92 10.97
CA ARG A 74 11.98 15.10 10.66
C ARG A 74 11.91 16.13 11.78
N TYR A 75 10.70 16.43 12.26
CA TYR A 75 10.52 17.35 13.38
C TYR A 75 11.24 16.86 14.64
N SER A 76 11.10 15.58 14.97
CA SER A 76 11.77 14.98 16.13
C SER A 76 13.30 14.98 15.97
N ALA A 77 13.81 14.74 14.75
CA ALA A 77 15.22 14.82 14.43
C ALA A 77 15.78 16.26 14.53
N GLN A 78 14.97 17.28 14.25
CA GLN A 78 15.35 18.68 14.45
C GLN A 78 15.48 19.04 15.93
N ILE A 79 14.61 18.51 16.80
CA ILE A 79 14.71 18.72 18.25
C ILE A 79 15.95 18.03 18.80
N VAL A 80 16.11 16.74 18.49
CA VAL A 80 17.26 15.94 18.93
C VAL A 80 18.58 16.45 18.34
N GLY A 81 18.56 17.02 17.14
CA GLY A 81 19.74 17.58 16.48
C GLY A 81 20.28 18.87 17.12
N GLN A 82 19.47 19.58 17.92
CA GLN A 82 19.89 20.78 18.65
C GLN A 82 20.79 20.42 19.84
N ASP A 83 20.41 19.40 20.61
CA ASP A 83 21.14 18.96 21.80
C ASP A 83 21.26 17.42 21.86
N PHE A 84 22.12 16.89 20.99
CA PHE A 84 22.35 15.44 20.86
C PHE A 84 23.09 14.83 22.07
N SER A 85 23.70 15.65 22.92
CA SER A 85 24.44 15.20 24.10
C SER A 85 23.54 15.05 25.33
N ASN A 86 22.35 15.65 25.31
CA ASN A 86 21.44 15.63 26.44
C ASN A 86 20.49 14.42 26.41
N GLN A 87 20.79 13.43 27.25
CA GLN A 87 19.98 12.22 27.39
C GLN A 87 18.54 12.48 27.81
N GLN A 88 18.26 13.56 28.56
CA GLN A 88 16.90 13.89 28.96
C GLN A 88 16.06 14.33 27.76
N VAL A 89 16.64 15.12 26.85
CA VAL A 89 15.98 15.55 25.60
C VAL A 89 15.72 14.35 24.70
N LEU A 90 16.72 13.49 24.50
CA LEU A 90 16.59 12.26 23.71
C LEU A 90 15.45 11.37 24.23
N LYS A 91 15.42 11.13 25.55
CA LYS A 91 14.40 10.30 26.19
C LYS A 91 13.02 10.93 26.12
N ALA A 92 12.91 12.23 26.38
CA ALA A 92 11.65 12.97 26.30
C ALA A 92 11.07 12.91 24.89
N GLU A 93 11.88 13.09 23.85
CA GLU A 93 11.42 13.06 22.47
C GLU A 93 10.98 11.67 22.02
N VAL A 94 11.72 10.62 22.39
CA VAL A 94 11.35 9.24 22.04
C VAL A 94 10.05 8.81 22.73
N ILE A 95 9.82 9.23 23.98
CA ILE A 95 8.57 9.00 24.70
C ILE A 95 7.43 9.83 24.10
N ARG A 96 7.65 11.12 23.87
CA ARG A 96 6.65 12.02 23.27
C ARG A 96 6.20 11.49 21.92
N LEU A 97 7.13 11.17 21.02
CA LEU A 97 6.80 10.68 19.70
C LEU A 97 6.09 9.32 19.78
N LYS A 98 6.49 8.39 20.66
CA LYS A 98 5.81 7.09 20.81
C LYS A 98 4.37 7.20 21.30
N ASN A 99 4.12 8.11 22.25
CA ASN A 99 2.83 8.27 22.90
C ASN A 99 1.88 9.17 22.09
N GLN A 100 2.43 10.19 21.44
CA GLN A 100 1.67 11.12 20.60
C GLN A 100 1.40 10.52 19.21
N SER A 101 2.37 9.82 18.64
CA SER A 101 2.23 9.16 17.35
C SER A 101 1.88 7.69 17.52
N GLN A 102 0.63 7.35 17.19
CA GLN A 102 0.19 5.95 17.11
C GLN A 102 0.70 5.26 15.83
N LYS A 103 1.56 5.92 15.04
CA LYS A 103 2.06 5.41 13.74
C LYS A 103 3.28 4.50 13.88
N PHE A 104 3.96 4.52 15.02
CA PHE A 104 5.19 3.75 15.26
C PHE A 104 5.01 2.73 16.38
N ASN A 105 5.44 1.49 16.13
CA ASN A 105 5.47 0.44 17.15
C ASN A 105 6.62 0.65 18.15
N SER A 106 7.78 1.08 17.64
CA SER A 106 8.92 1.48 18.45
C SER A 106 9.67 2.62 17.78
N ILE A 107 10.32 3.45 18.60
CA ILE A 107 11.19 4.54 18.18
C ILE A 107 12.55 4.32 18.82
N THR A 108 13.61 4.57 18.07
CA THR A 108 14.98 4.31 18.49
C THR A 108 15.90 5.36 17.89
N ILE A 109 16.78 5.92 18.72
CA ILE A 109 17.82 6.85 18.29
C ILE A 109 19.14 6.07 18.25
N VAL A 110 19.82 6.13 17.11
CA VAL A 110 21.04 5.38 16.84
C VAL A 110 22.17 6.34 16.49
N ASP A 111 23.34 6.15 17.11
CA ASP A 111 24.55 6.91 16.80
C ASP A 111 25.21 6.41 15.49
N LYS A 112 26.14 7.20 14.94
CA LYS A 112 26.94 6.88 13.74
C LYS A 112 27.65 5.52 13.80
N ASN A 113 27.90 5.03 15.01
CA ASN A 113 28.58 3.76 15.29
C ASN A 113 27.61 2.57 15.47
N ALA A 114 26.32 2.73 15.16
CA ALA A 114 25.26 1.74 15.36
C ALA A 114 24.99 1.36 16.83
N PHE A 115 25.28 2.26 17.77
CA PHE A 115 24.85 2.13 19.18
C PHE A 115 23.49 2.78 19.35
N ILE A 116 22.59 2.11 20.09
CA ILE A 116 21.30 2.67 20.45
C ILE A 116 21.48 3.57 21.66
N LEU A 117 21.15 4.86 21.50
CA LEU A 117 21.24 5.86 22.56
C LEU A 117 19.99 5.84 23.44
N GLU A 118 18.82 5.89 22.82
CA GLU A 118 17.52 5.90 23.50
C GLU A 118 16.47 5.17 22.67
N HIS A 119 15.45 4.61 23.35
CA HIS A 119 14.37 3.85 22.70
C HIS A 119 13.05 3.89 23.50
N SER A 120 11.94 3.68 22.81
CA SER A 120 10.61 3.47 23.41
C SER A 120 9.79 2.51 22.55
N PRO A 121 9.01 1.58 23.15
CA PRO A 121 8.82 1.38 24.60
C PRO A 121 10.01 0.70 25.29
N GLN A 122 10.15 0.91 26.60
CA GLN A 122 11.22 0.30 27.43
C GLN A 122 11.10 -1.22 27.59
N THR A 123 10.05 -1.83 27.04
CA THR A 123 9.85 -3.29 27.02
C THR A 123 10.84 -3.99 26.08
N ILE A 124 11.49 -3.26 25.17
CA ILE A 124 12.51 -3.80 24.28
C ILE A 124 13.85 -3.77 25.03
N HIS A 125 14.36 -4.94 25.43
CA HIS A 125 15.66 -5.03 26.08
C HIS A 125 16.79 -4.73 25.09
N VAL A 126 17.40 -3.55 25.24
CA VAL A 126 18.52 -3.09 24.43
C VAL A 126 19.73 -2.88 25.34
N ASP A 127 20.87 -3.49 24.98
CA ASP A 127 22.14 -3.29 25.67
C ASP A 127 22.84 -2.05 25.09
N PRO A 128 23.06 -0.98 25.88
CA PRO A 128 23.70 0.24 25.40
C PRO A 128 25.16 0.03 24.97
N LYS A 129 25.81 -1.09 25.35
CA LYS A 129 27.19 -1.39 24.99
C LYS A 129 27.32 -2.24 23.72
N LYS A 130 26.21 -2.66 23.11
CA LYS A 130 26.20 -3.52 21.92
C LYS A 130 25.91 -2.73 20.65
N GLN A 131 26.65 -3.04 19.57
CA GLN A 131 26.34 -2.54 18.24
C GLN A 131 25.22 -3.35 17.60
N TYR A 132 24.23 -2.65 17.04
CA TYR A 132 23.09 -3.27 16.39
C TYR A 132 23.16 -3.10 14.87
N LYS A 133 23.82 -4.06 14.20
CA LYS A 133 23.99 -4.10 12.73
C LYS A 133 22.87 -4.89 12.07
N THR A 134 21.64 -4.41 12.18
CA THR A 134 20.54 -4.96 11.38
C THR A 134 20.60 -4.42 9.95
N LEU A 135 19.94 -5.08 9.00
CA LEU A 135 19.87 -4.63 7.60
C LEU A 135 19.37 -3.18 7.51
N GLY A 136 18.26 -2.86 8.21
CA GLY A 136 17.70 -1.52 8.22
C GLY A 136 18.64 -0.44 8.79
N ILE A 137 19.30 -0.71 9.92
CA ILE A 137 20.23 0.25 10.55
C ILE A 137 21.47 0.46 9.67
N THR A 138 22.01 -0.62 9.11
CA THR A 138 23.23 -0.56 8.29
C THR A 138 23.00 0.24 7.01
N GLU A 139 21.90 -0.02 6.31
CA GLU A 139 21.52 0.74 5.11
C GLU A 139 21.18 2.20 5.44
N ALA A 140 20.47 2.46 6.54
CA ALA A 140 20.19 3.81 7.00
C ALA A 140 21.47 4.63 7.26
N LEU A 141 22.45 4.05 7.96
CA LEU A 141 23.74 4.68 8.26
C LEU A 141 24.59 4.87 7.00
N LYS A 142 24.50 3.97 6.02
CA LYS A 142 25.18 4.08 4.72
C LYS A 142 24.58 5.19 3.86
N LEU A 143 23.24 5.27 3.79
CA LEU A 143 22.53 6.21 2.93
C LEU A 143 22.50 7.64 3.49
N LYS A 144 22.54 7.82 4.83
CA LYS A 144 22.53 9.13 5.53
C LYS A 144 21.40 10.08 5.09
N LYS A 145 20.31 9.53 4.60
CA LYS A 145 19.11 10.26 4.16
C LYS A 145 17.86 9.58 4.73
N THR A 146 16.72 10.25 4.58
CA THR A 146 15.44 9.63 4.91
C THR A 146 15.24 8.37 4.08
N TYR A 147 14.94 7.25 4.73
CA TYR A 147 14.92 5.92 4.14
C TYR A 147 13.84 5.06 4.80
N ILE A 148 13.16 4.26 3.97
CA ILE A 148 12.21 3.24 4.37
C ILE A 148 12.78 1.90 3.91
N SER A 149 12.99 0.98 4.83
CA SER A 149 13.60 -0.32 4.52
C SER A 149 12.57 -1.31 3.98
N SER A 150 13.05 -2.25 3.17
CA SER A 150 12.31 -3.50 2.96
C SER A 150 12.12 -4.21 4.30
N PRO A 151 11.06 -5.03 4.45
CA PRO A 151 10.82 -5.77 5.68
C PRO A 151 12.00 -6.70 6.02
N TYR A 152 12.47 -6.67 7.27
CA TYR A 152 13.55 -7.52 7.77
C TYR A 152 13.26 -7.98 9.20
N LYS A 153 14.01 -8.98 9.70
CA LYS A 153 13.89 -9.44 11.09
C LYS A 153 14.52 -8.44 12.05
N GLY A 154 13.70 -7.85 12.91
CA GLY A 154 14.13 -6.90 13.94
C GLY A 154 14.77 -7.55 15.16
N LEU A 155 15.10 -6.72 16.16
CA LEU A 155 15.71 -7.17 17.42
C LEU A 155 14.82 -8.12 18.22
N SER A 156 13.51 -7.98 18.10
CA SER A 156 12.50 -8.84 18.74
C SER A 156 12.16 -10.10 17.91
N ASN A 157 12.95 -10.43 16.89
CA ASN A 157 12.74 -11.56 15.96
C ASN A 157 11.44 -11.51 15.12
N ASN A 158 10.74 -10.36 15.13
CA ASN A 158 9.57 -10.11 14.30
C ASN A 158 9.97 -9.45 12.96
N LEU A 159 9.15 -9.65 11.94
CA LEU A 159 9.30 -8.98 10.64
C LEU A 159 8.84 -7.51 10.78
N ILE A 160 9.74 -6.57 10.56
CA ILE A 160 9.50 -5.14 10.72
C ILE A 160 9.98 -4.35 9.51
N GLY A 161 9.34 -3.22 9.23
CA GLY A 161 9.85 -2.17 8.34
C GLY A 161 10.42 -1.02 9.18
N LEU A 162 11.60 -0.51 8.79
CA LEU A 162 12.23 0.61 9.46
C LEU A 162 12.04 1.88 8.62
N CYS A 163 11.50 2.93 9.24
CA CYS A 163 11.51 4.28 8.70
C CYS A 163 12.52 5.09 9.50
N CYS A 164 13.52 5.66 8.84
CA CYS A 164 14.50 6.52 9.49
C CYS A 164 14.61 7.85 8.76
N THR A 165 14.93 8.88 9.55
CA THR A 165 15.39 10.17 9.04
C THR A 165 16.79 10.44 9.59
N ASN A 166 17.56 11.27 8.88
CA ASN A 166 18.87 11.66 9.34
C ASN A 166 18.79 12.80 10.34
N ILE A 167 19.59 12.74 11.40
CA ILE A 167 19.74 13.83 12.36
C ILE A 167 20.82 14.76 11.83
N GLN A 168 20.42 15.85 11.17
CA GLN A 168 21.36 16.90 10.76
C GLN A 168 21.52 17.89 11.91
N LYS A 169 22.76 18.14 12.32
CA LYS A 169 23.08 19.29 13.17
C LYS A 169 22.82 20.54 12.32
N LEU A 170 21.85 21.36 12.72
CA LEU A 170 21.46 22.57 12.00
C LEU A 170 22.66 23.54 11.95
N ASN A 171 23.39 23.54 10.84
CA ASN A 171 24.01 24.74 10.34
C ASN A 171 23.18 25.15 9.13
N PHE A 172 22.15 25.99 9.33
CA PHE A 172 21.71 26.98 8.35
C PHE A 172 20.66 27.88 9.01
N PHE A 173 21.13 29.04 9.47
CA PHE A 173 20.38 30.28 9.37
C PHE A 173 19.97 30.48 7.91
N GLN A 174 18.68 30.60 7.63
CA GLN A 174 18.20 31.68 6.78
C GLN A 174 16.70 31.87 7.00
N VAL A 175 16.41 32.93 7.75
CA VAL A 175 15.19 33.72 7.63
C VAL A 175 15.18 34.31 6.22
N ILE A 176 14.11 34.04 5.46
CA ILE A 176 13.47 35.02 4.58
C ILE A 176 11.97 34.85 4.80
#